data_AF-A0A6B4PDB3-F1
#
_entry.id   AF-A0A6B4PDB3-F1
#
_cell.length_a   1.000
_cell.length_b   1.000
_cell.length_c   1.000
_cell.angle_alpha   90.00
_cell.angle_beta   90.00
_cell.angle_gamma   90.00
#
_symmetry.space_group_name_H-M   'P 1'
#
loop_
_entity.id
_entity.type
_entity.pdbx_description
1 polymer ?
#
loop_
_entity_poly.entity_id
_entity_poly.type
_entity_poly.pdbx_seq_one_letter_code
_entity_poly.pdbx_strand_id
1 'polypeptide(L)'
;MINSMNLNNLLKPNFNNTKSKRPQPSDEVKAIQDGLSNGTKTLETLTDEEMKSLTLFEEQDKAAWYAEIFEDMSKAEKLAKKVAKGKTLTKEEQEFLEEKFPQIKDEAQRAKQEAEALAKRIKAADSKGEKRLILLQGMQGISISNMKSGDFMESIKAQIKMEAMKYAKELSEEDGEIKLEKVDVPAGSLFNKEI
;
A
#
# COMPACT_ATOMS: atom_id res chain seq x y z
N MET A 1 -9.38 -12.12 -15.39
CA MET A 1 -10.34 -11.27 -14.64
C MET A 1 -9.54 -10.43 -13.68
N ILE A 2 -9.37 -9.13 -13.96
CA ILE A 2 -8.72 -8.21 -13.02
C ILE A 2 -9.76 -7.99 -11.93
N ASN A 3 -9.45 -8.47 -10.72
CA ASN A 3 -10.32 -8.30 -9.56
C ASN A 3 -10.50 -6.80 -9.36
N SER A 4 -11.74 -6.31 -9.47
CA SER A 4 -12.10 -4.93 -9.19
C SER A 4 -11.67 -4.62 -7.76
N MET A 5 -10.57 -3.87 -7.57
CA MET A 5 -10.21 -3.36 -6.26
C MET A 5 -11.40 -2.54 -5.76
N ASN A 6 -11.97 -2.95 -4.63
CA ASN A 6 -13.09 -2.24 -4.01
C ASN A 6 -12.54 -0.93 -3.43
N LEU A 7 -12.54 0.13 -4.25
CA LEU A 7 -11.95 1.41 -3.88
C LEU A 7 -12.81 2.22 -2.90
N ASN A 8 -14.01 1.77 -2.57
CA ASN A 8 -14.91 2.47 -1.63
C ASN A 8 -14.39 2.46 -0.18
N ASN A 9 -13.43 1.58 0.13
CA ASN A 9 -12.74 1.54 1.42
C ASN A 9 -11.38 2.26 1.40
N LEU A 10 -10.94 2.80 0.25
CA LEU A 10 -9.82 3.72 0.27
C LEU A 10 -10.28 4.99 0.96
N LEU A 11 -9.39 5.51 1.79
CA LEU A 11 -9.64 6.74 2.51
C LEU A 11 -9.93 7.88 1.55
N LYS A 12 -10.18 9.05 2.12
CA LYS A 12 -10.18 10.32 1.42
C LYS A 12 -8.74 10.90 1.49
N PRO A 13 -7.77 10.48 0.65
CA PRO A 13 -6.51 11.20 0.60
C PRO A 13 -6.78 12.68 0.31
N ASN A 14 -6.01 13.54 0.97
CA ASN A 14 -6.11 14.98 0.76
C ASN A 14 -5.32 15.35 -0.50
N PHE A 15 -6.01 15.42 -1.64
CA PHE A 15 -5.40 15.68 -2.96
C PHE A 15 -5.30 17.17 -3.31
N ASN A 16 -5.41 18.08 -2.34
CA ASN A 16 -5.65 19.51 -2.61
C ASN A 16 -4.45 20.27 -3.20
N ASN A 17 -3.31 19.66 -3.53
CA ASN A 17 -2.18 20.42 -4.05
C ASN A 17 -1.15 19.60 -4.86
N THR A 18 -1.46 19.26 -6.10
CA THR A 18 -0.44 18.92 -7.12
C THR A 18 -0.86 19.46 -8.49
N LYS A 19 0.10 19.98 -9.27
CA LYS A 19 -0.11 20.33 -10.68
C LYS A 19 -0.68 19.10 -11.40
N SER A 20 -1.97 19.16 -11.70
CA SER A 20 -2.73 18.00 -12.14
C SER A 20 -2.27 17.54 -13.53
N LYS A 21 -1.98 16.24 -13.68
CA LYS A 21 -1.78 15.59 -15.00
C LYS A 21 -3.11 15.37 -15.74
N ARG A 22 -4.21 15.94 -15.26
CA ARG A 22 -5.53 15.77 -15.87
C ARG A 22 -5.60 16.42 -17.25
N PRO A 23 -6.30 15.79 -18.20
CA PRO A 23 -6.55 16.39 -19.49
C PRO A 23 -7.28 17.72 -19.31
N GLN A 24 -6.89 18.72 -20.10
CA GLN A 24 -7.64 19.97 -20.18
C GLN A 24 -8.83 19.77 -21.13
N PRO A 25 -10.02 20.31 -20.81
CA PRO A 25 -11.14 20.25 -21.73
C PRO A 25 -10.78 20.99 -23.02
N SER A 26 -11.22 20.46 -24.16
CA SER A 26 -11.17 21.19 -25.42
C SER A 26 -12.10 22.41 -25.36
N ASP A 27 -11.93 23.36 -26.27
CA ASP A 27 -12.81 24.54 -26.36
C ASP A 27 -14.29 24.14 -26.55
N GLU A 28 -14.54 23.06 -27.29
CA GLU A 28 -15.88 22.47 -27.48
C GLU A 28 -16.46 21.93 -26.17
N VAL A 29 -15.70 21.11 -25.45
CA VAL A 29 -16.13 20.56 -24.15
C VAL A 29 -16.36 21.67 -23.14
N LYS A 30 -15.49 22.69 -23.13
CA LYS A 30 -15.63 23.84 -22.25
C LYS A 30 -16.89 24.66 -22.56
N ALA A 31 -17.18 24.91 -23.84
CA ALA A 31 -18.41 25.58 -24.24
C ALA A 31 -19.67 24.80 -23.85
N ILE A 32 -19.64 23.45 -23.96
CA ILE A 32 -20.72 22.58 -23.49
C ILE A 32 -20.89 22.68 -21.97
N GLN A 33 -19.79 22.57 -21.21
CA GLN A 33 -19.80 22.67 -19.74
C GLN A 33 -20.27 24.03 -19.22
N ASP A 34 -19.82 25.12 -19.84
CA ASP A 34 -20.25 26.48 -19.52
C ASP A 34 -21.74 26.66 -19.81
N GLY A 35 -22.21 26.13 -20.95
CA GLY A 35 -23.62 26.14 -21.33
C GLY A 35 -24.53 25.36 -20.37
N LEU A 36 -24.06 24.21 -19.89
CA LEU A 36 -24.77 23.44 -18.86
C LEU A 36 -24.78 24.17 -17.51
N SER A 37 -23.66 24.79 -17.14
CA SER A 37 -23.49 25.49 -15.86
C SER A 37 -24.31 26.78 -15.77
N ASN A 38 -24.45 27.50 -16.89
CA ASN A 38 -25.22 28.74 -16.95
C ASN A 38 -26.69 28.54 -17.40
N GLY A 39 -27.10 27.29 -17.67
CA GLY A 39 -28.48 26.92 -18.03
C GLY A 39 -28.88 27.25 -19.47
N THR A 40 -27.95 27.66 -20.33
CA THR A 40 -28.22 27.84 -21.78
C THR A 40 -28.30 26.53 -22.54
N LYS A 41 -27.77 25.45 -21.97
CA LYS A 41 -27.95 24.07 -22.41
C LYS A 41 -28.49 23.22 -21.25
N THR A 42 -29.30 22.23 -21.57
CA THR A 42 -29.68 21.11 -20.70
C THR A 42 -29.26 19.78 -21.32
N LEU A 43 -29.23 18.70 -20.53
CA LEU A 43 -28.94 17.34 -21.02
C LEU A 43 -29.86 16.92 -22.18
N GLU A 44 -31.10 17.41 -22.21
CA GLU A 44 -32.09 17.11 -23.25
C GLU A 44 -31.85 17.88 -24.56
N THR A 45 -31.06 18.95 -24.50
CA THR A 45 -30.79 19.84 -25.65
C THR A 45 -29.42 19.64 -26.27
N LEU A 46 -28.59 18.75 -25.70
CA LEU A 46 -27.29 18.41 -26.27
C LEU A 46 -27.47 17.57 -27.53
N THR A 47 -26.63 17.81 -28.54
CA THR A 47 -26.57 16.90 -29.70
C THR A 47 -25.85 15.61 -29.32
N ASP A 48 -26.04 14.56 -30.13
CA ASP A 48 -25.34 13.28 -29.94
C ASP A 48 -23.83 13.46 -29.99
N GLU A 49 -23.31 14.36 -30.85
CA GLU A 49 -21.90 14.70 -30.93
C GLU A 49 -21.41 15.42 -29.66
N GLU A 50 -22.15 16.41 -29.17
CA GLU A 50 -21.81 17.14 -27.93
C GLU A 50 -21.78 16.18 -26.73
N MET A 51 -22.76 15.27 -26.66
CA MET A 51 -22.84 14.27 -25.60
C MET A 51 -21.70 13.26 -25.69
N LYS A 52 -21.30 12.87 -26.90
CA LYS A 52 -20.13 12.00 -27.13
C LYS A 52 -18.82 12.69 -26.74
N SER A 53 -18.64 13.95 -27.12
CA SER A 53 -17.46 14.75 -26.74
C SER A 53 -17.33 14.89 -25.22
N LEU A 54 -18.45 15.19 -24.53
CA LEU A 54 -18.48 15.30 -23.07
C LEU A 54 -18.19 13.97 -22.38
N THR A 55 -18.80 12.87 -22.85
CA THR A 55 -18.58 11.51 -22.32
C THR A 55 -17.12 11.09 -22.45
N LEU A 56 -16.53 11.31 -23.64
CA LEU A 56 -15.13 10.97 -23.89
C LEU A 56 -14.18 11.75 -22.97
N PHE A 57 -14.43 13.05 -22.78
CA PHE A 57 -13.63 13.86 -21.86
C PHE A 57 -13.77 13.38 -20.41
N GLU A 58 -14.98 13.07 -19.96
CA GLU A 58 -15.20 12.51 -18.62
C GLU A 58 -14.46 11.18 -18.41
N GLU A 59 -14.48 10.29 -19.39
CA GLU A 59 -13.75 9.02 -19.35
C GLU A 59 -12.24 9.25 -19.23
N GLN A 60 -11.70 10.21 -19.99
CA GLN A 60 -10.29 10.58 -19.94
C GLN A 60 -9.90 11.21 -18.60
N ASP A 61 -10.71 12.13 -18.06
CA ASP A 61 -10.46 12.73 -16.75
C ASP A 61 -10.53 11.69 -15.62
N LYS A 62 -11.54 10.81 -15.65
CA LYS A 62 -11.65 9.67 -14.71
C LYS A 62 -10.41 8.77 -14.81
N ALA A 63 -9.99 8.40 -16.01
CA ALA A 63 -8.80 7.57 -16.22
C ALA A 63 -7.52 8.23 -15.69
N ALA A 64 -7.34 9.54 -15.96
CA ALA A 64 -6.20 10.30 -15.45
C ALA A 64 -6.19 10.38 -13.92
N TRP A 65 -7.35 10.57 -13.30
CA TRP A 65 -7.50 10.56 -11.84
C TRP A 65 -7.15 9.21 -11.23
N TYR A 66 -7.62 8.10 -11.81
CA TYR A 66 -7.24 6.76 -11.34
C TYR A 66 -5.73 6.50 -11.46
N ALA A 67 -5.10 6.98 -12.54
CA ALA A 67 -3.66 6.85 -12.73
C ALA A 67 -2.87 7.64 -11.66
N GLU A 68 -3.29 8.86 -11.33
CA GLU A 68 -2.69 9.67 -10.27
C GLU A 68 -2.79 9.00 -8.90
N ILE A 69 -3.96 8.48 -8.56
CA ILE A 69 -4.18 7.72 -7.33
C ILE A 69 -3.25 6.51 -7.24
N PHE A 70 -3.17 5.73 -8.32
CA PHE A 70 -2.33 4.54 -8.34
C PHE A 70 -0.83 4.88 -8.22
N GLU A 71 -0.39 5.98 -8.84
CA GLU A 71 0.98 6.48 -8.72
C GLU A 71 1.30 6.87 -7.25
N ASP A 72 0.42 7.64 -6.62
CA ASP A 72 0.55 8.06 -5.22
C ASP A 72 0.56 6.85 -4.26
N MET A 73 -0.34 5.89 -4.48
CA MET A 73 -0.43 4.63 -3.75
C MET A 73 0.85 3.81 -3.87
N SER A 74 1.38 3.64 -5.09
CA SER A 74 2.64 2.93 -5.33
C SER A 74 3.82 3.64 -4.66
N LYS A 75 3.83 4.98 -4.65
CA LYS A 75 4.84 5.77 -3.95
C LYS A 75 4.74 5.58 -2.44
N ALA A 76 3.53 5.64 -1.87
CA ALA A 76 3.30 5.41 -0.45
C ALA A 76 3.79 4.02 0.00
N GLU A 77 3.48 2.98 -0.78
CA GLU A 77 3.97 1.61 -0.54
C GLU A 77 5.51 1.56 -0.45
N LYS A 78 6.20 2.15 -1.43
CA LYS A 78 7.66 2.16 -1.50
C LYS A 78 8.28 2.87 -0.30
N LEU A 79 7.73 4.02 0.09
CA LEU A 79 8.21 4.80 1.23
C LEU A 79 7.95 4.08 2.56
N ALA A 80 6.78 3.45 2.71
CA ALA A 80 6.45 2.66 3.88
C ALA A 80 7.41 1.48 4.07
N LYS A 81 7.71 0.75 2.99
CA LYS A 81 8.71 -0.33 3.01
C LYS A 81 10.11 0.19 3.36
N LYS A 82 10.48 1.38 2.88
CA LYS A 82 11.75 2.03 3.22
C LYS A 82 11.85 2.27 4.73
N VAL A 83 10.81 2.84 5.34
CA VAL A 83 10.72 3.04 6.80
C VAL A 83 10.77 1.72 7.55
N ALA A 84 9.99 0.73 7.14
CA ALA A 84 9.93 -0.59 7.76
C ALA A 84 11.30 -1.30 7.80
N LYS A 85 12.16 -1.04 6.81
CA LYS A 85 13.56 -1.52 6.74
C LYS A 85 14.56 -0.67 7.53
N GLY A 86 14.08 0.20 8.42
CA GLY A 86 14.92 1.09 9.21
C GLY A 86 15.54 2.26 8.44
N LYS A 87 15.28 2.42 7.14
CA LYS A 87 15.86 3.50 6.33
C LYS A 87 15.16 4.84 6.62
N THR A 88 15.92 5.92 6.57
CA THR A 88 15.42 7.28 6.76
C THR A 88 14.77 7.82 5.50
N LEU A 89 13.66 8.52 5.66
CA LEU A 89 13.01 9.28 4.59
C LEU A 89 13.63 10.69 4.48
N THR A 90 13.62 11.28 3.28
CA THR A 90 13.86 12.72 3.11
C THR A 90 12.69 13.52 3.67
N LYS A 91 12.85 14.84 3.83
CA LYS A 91 11.79 15.71 4.33
C LYS A 91 10.55 15.67 3.43
N GLU A 92 10.76 15.69 2.12
CA GLU A 92 9.68 15.65 1.12
C GLU A 92 8.96 14.29 1.11
N GLU A 93 9.69 13.20 1.34
CA GLU A 93 9.11 11.87 1.47
C GLU A 93 8.27 11.74 2.76
N GLN A 94 8.71 12.37 3.86
CA GLN A 94 7.96 12.42 5.12
C GLN A 94 6.67 13.23 4.96
N GLU A 95 6.78 14.44 4.41
CA GLU A 95 5.65 15.33 4.14
C GLU A 95 4.61 14.63 3.26
N PHE A 96 5.04 13.97 2.18
CA PHE A 96 4.15 13.20 1.31
C PHE A 96 3.33 12.15 2.06
N LEU A 97 3.97 11.33 2.91
CA LEU A 97 3.26 10.31 3.67
C LEU A 97 2.35 10.91 4.74
N GLU A 98 2.78 11.99 5.39
CA GLU A 98 2.02 12.66 6.44
C GLU A 98 0.75 13.32 5.91
N GLU A 99 0.84 13.96 4.74
CA GLU A 99 -0.29 14.65 4.12
C GLU A 99 -1.26 13.69 3.44
N LYS A 100 -0.75 12.71 2.66
CA LYS A 100 -1.61 11.86 1.82
C LYS A 100 -1.95 10.52 2.45
N PHE A 101 -1.07 9.94 3.27
CA PHE A 101 -1.21 8.57 3.77
C PHE A 101 -0.74 8.40 5.25
N PRO A 102 -1.25 9.20 6.21
CA PRO A 102 -0.72 9.23 7.59
C PRO A 102 -0.79 7.87 8.29
N GLN A 103 -1.86 7.12 8.07
CA GLN A 103 -2.01 5.75 8.54
C GLN A 103 -0.96 4.74 8.01
N ILE A 104 -0.43 4.94 6.80
CA ILE A 104 0.61 4.08 6.23
C ILE A 104 1.95 4.42 6.90
N LYS A 105 2.21 5.71 7.17
CA LYS A 105 3.34 6.17 7.97
C LYS A 105 3.34 5.51 9.35
N ASP A 106 2.21 5.54 10.04
CA ASP A 106 2.06 4.96 11.37
C ASP A 106 2.28 3.44 11.38
N GLU A 107 1.70 2.72 10.41
CA GLU A 107 1.92 1.28 10.26
C GLU A 107 3.40 0.96 10.03
N ALA A 108 4.06 1.69 9.14
CA ALA A 108 5.47 1.48 8.83
C ALA A 108 6.38 1.72 10.03
N GLN A 109 6.08 2.77 10.81
CA GLN A 109 6.84 3.10 12.01
C GLN A 109 6.64 2.06 13.11
N ARG A 110 5.40 1.59 13.32
CA ARG A 110 5.10 0.49 14.25
C ARG A 110 5.83 -0.78 13.84
N ALA A 111 5.75 -1.17 12.56
CA ALA A 111 6.42 -2.37 12.07
C ALA A 111 7.95 -2.30 12.24
N LYS A 112 8.55 -1.13 12.01
CA LYS A 112 9.98 -0.91 12.29
C LYS A 112 10.33 -1.16 13.77
N GLN A 113 9.56 -0.59 14.69
CA GLN A 113 9.78 -0.78 16.14
C GLN A 113 9.62 -2.24 16.56
N GLU A 114 8.60 -2.93 16.03
CA GLU A 114 8.40 -4.37 16.24
C GLU A 114 9.58 -5.18 15.72
N ALA A 115 10.12 -4.84 14.55
CA ALA A 115 11.29 -5.49 13.98
C ALA A 115 12.56 -5.29 14.81
N GLU A 116 12.80 -4.08 15.31
CA GLU A 116 13.93 -3.78 16.20
C GLU A 116 13.82 -4.55 17.53
N ALA A 117 12.62 -4.65 18.10
CA ALA A 117 12.37 -5.44 19.30
C ALA A 117 12.57 -6.94 19.04
N LEU A 118 12.11 -7.44 17.90
CA LEU A 118 12.30 -8.83 17.49
C LEU A 118 13.78 -9.15 17.29
N ALA A 119 14.54 -8.27 16.62
CA ALA A 119 15.97 -8.44 16.42
C ALA A 119 16.72 -8.58 17.75
N LYS A 120 16.39 -7.75 18.75
CA LYS A 120 16.96 -7.86 20.11
C LYS A 120 16.67 -9.22 20.75
N ARG A 121 15.43 -9.71 20.64
CA ARG A 121 15.04 -11.04 21.13
C ARG A 121 15.82 -12.16 20.42
N ILE A 122 16.01 -12.05 19.12
CA ILE A 122 16.80 -13.03 18.34
C ILE A 122 18.27 -13.01 18.76
N LYS A 123 18.87 -11.83 18.98
CA LYS A 123 20.26 -11.72 19.46
C LYS A 123 20.45 -12.33 20.85
N ALA A 124 19.46 -12.21 21.72
CA ALA A 124 19.50 -12.73 23.09
C ALA A 124 19.23 -14.24 23.20
N ALA A 125 18.82 -14.90 22.11
CA ALA A 125 18.50 -16.33 22.13
C ALA A 125 19.76 -17.21 22.12
N ASP A 126 19.77 -18.25 22.95
CA ASP A 126 20.95 -19.08 23.26
C ASP A 126 21.23 -20.12 22.18
N SER A 127 20.24 -20.40 21.31
CA SER A 127 20.36 -21.46 20.30
C SER A 127 19.80 -21.05 18.94
N LYS A 128 20.32 -21.68 17.87
CA LYS A 128 19.76 -21.53 16.51
C LYS A 128 18.29 -21.94 16.42
N GLY A 129 17.87 -22.95 17.21
CA GLY A 129 16.48 -23.40 17.25
C GLY A 129 15.53 -22.35 17.84
N GLU A 130 15.95 -21.71 18.93
CA GLU A 130 15.20 -20.63 19.58
C GLU A 130 15.10 -19.39 18.69
N LYS A 131 16.20 -19.00 18.03
CA LYS A 131 16.20 -17.93 17.01
C LYS A 131 15.16 -18.19 15.92
N ARG A 132 15.08 -19.42 15.41
CA ARG A 132 14.08 -19.83 14.40
C ARG A 132 12.65 -19.76 14.95
N LEU A 133 12.41 -20.18 16.19
CA LEU A 133 11.08 -20.11 16.82
C LEU A 133 10.61 -18.66 16.99
N ILE A 134 11.49 -17.78 17.46
CA ILE A 134 11.20 -16.35 17.63
C ILE A 134 10.86 -15.70 16.27
N LEU A 135 11.62 -16.02 15.22
CA LEU A 135 11.33 -15.56 13.85
C LEU A 135 9.96 -16.07 13.36
N LEU A 136 9.67 -17.36 13.54
CA LEU A 136 8.38 -17.95 13.17
C LEU A 136 7.21 -17.27 13.88
N GLN A 137 7.33 -16.99 15.18
CA GLN A 137 6.33 -16.25 15.94
C GLN A 137 6.15 -14.82 15.41
N GLY A 138 7.23 -14.13 15.04
CA GLY A 138 7.14 -12.80 14.43
C GLY A 138 6.42 -12.80 13.06
N MET A 139 6.50 -13.92 12.33
CA MET A 139 5.79 -14.10 11.06
C MET A 139 4.32 -14.53 11.24
N GLN A 140 3.91 -15.01 12.42
CA GLN A 140 2.51 -15.33 12.70
C GLN A 140 1.67 -14.06 12.61
N GLY A 141 0.63 -14.09 11.78
CA GLY A 141 -0.23 -12.93 11.51
C GLY A 141 0.09 -12.14 10.23
N ILE A 142 1.16 -12.50 9.50
CA ILE A 142 1.34 -12.08 8.09
C ILE A 142 0.55 -13.05 7.21
N SER A 143 -0.75 -12.83 7.08
CA SER A 143 -1.59 -13.70 6.25
C SER A 143 -1.41 -13.40 4.77
N ILE A 144 -1.00 -14.41 3.99
CA ILE A 144 -0.87 -14.34 2.51
C ILE A 144 -2.22 -13.98 1.86
N SER A 145 -3.34 -14.34 2.48
CA SER A 145 -4.68 -13.94 2.04
C SER A 145 -4.86 -12.42 1.97
N ASN A 146 -4.24 -11.68 2.89
CA ASN A 146 -4.31 -10.22 2.94
C ASN A 146 -3.51 -9.55 1.81
N MET A 147 -2.60 -10.28 1.17
CA MET A 147 -1.89 -9.82 -0.04
C MET A 147 -2.75 -9.98 -1.31
N LYS A 148 -3.83 -10.76 -1.25
CA LYS A 148 -4.72 -11.08 -2.38
C LYS A 148 -6.14 -10.55 -2.20
N SER A 149 -6.44 -9.84 -1.10
CA SER A 149 -7.80 -9.46 -0.71
C SER A 149 -8.46 -8.42 -1.60
N GLY A 150 -7.72 -7.80 -2.53
CA GLY A 150 -8.23 -6.69 -3.35
C GLY A 150 -8.35 -5.37 -2.58
N ASP A 151 -8.18 -5.41 -1.24
CA ASP A 151 -8.01 -4.23 -0.40
C ASP A 151 -6.53 -3.83 -0.41
N PHE A 152 -6.26 -2.67 -1.01
CA PHE A 152 -4.92 -2.12 -1.08
C PHE A 152 -4.30 -1.90 0.30
N MET A 153 -5.08 -1.48 1.30
CA MET A 153 -4.55 -1.18 2.63
C MET A 153 -4.09 -2.44 3.34
N GLU A 154 -4.85 -3.53 3.24
CA GLU A 154 -4.45 -4.82 3.78
C GLU A 154 -3.19 -5.36 3.09
N SER A 155 -3.11 -5.21 1.76
CA SER A 155 -1.94 -5.60 0.98
C SER A 155 -0.70 -4.83 1.40
N ILE A 156 -0.79 -3.50 1.54
CA ILE A 156 0.32 -2.66 2.02
C ILE A 156 0.73 -3.06 3.43
N LYS A 157 -0.22 -3.25 4.36
CA LYS A 157 0.10 -3.65 5.74
C LYS A 157 0.87 -4.97 5.77
N ALA A 158 0.45 -5.96 4.98
CA ALA A 158 1.16 -7.24 4.88
C ALA A 158 2.58 -7.07 4.33
N GLN A 159 2.74 -6.23 3.30
CA GLN A 159 4.05 -5.98 2.69
C GLN A 159 5.01 -5.20 3.62
N ILE A 160 4.50 -4.20 4.35
CA ILE A 160 5.25 -3.46 5.37
C ILE A 160 5.78 -4.44 6.42
N LYS A 161 4.91 -5.28 6.98
CA LYS A 161 5.29 -6.28 7.99
C LYS A 161 6.33 -7.26 7.45
N MET A 162 6.16 -7.74 6.22
CA MET A 162 7.13 -8.64 5.60
C MET A 162 8.52 -8.00 5.46
N GLU A 163 8.60 -6.73 5.07
CA GLU A 163 9.87 -6.03 4.95
C GLU A 163 10.50 -5.72 6.31
N ALA A 164 9.68 -5.40 7.32
CA ALA A 164 10.13 -5.27 8.71
C ALA A 164 10.71 -6.58 9.26
N MET A 165 10.11 -7.74 8.94
CA MET A 165 10.63 -9.05 9.36
C MET A 165 11.98 -9.38 8.71
N LYS A 166 12.18 -9.04 7.43
CA LYS A 166 13.50 -9.17 6.79
C LYS A 166 14.53 -8.30 7.49
N TYR A 167 14.15 -7.07 7.83
CA TYR A 167 15.02 -6.17 8.57
C TYR A 167 15.36 -6.69 9.97
N ALA A 168 14.40 -7.26 10.70
CA ALA A 168 14.66 -7.91 11.99
C ALA A 168 15.67 -9.05 11.88
N LYS A 169 15.55 -9.87 10.82
CA LYS A 169 16.49 -10.94 10.51
C LYS A 169 17.88 -10.38 10.24
N GLU A 170 18.00 -9.42 9.32
CA GLU A 170 19.27 -8.77 8.95
C GLU A 170 19.95 -8.13 10.17
N LEU A 171 19.20 -7.42 11.01
CA LEU A 171 19.72 -6.83 12.25
C LEU A 171 20.23 -7.88 13.24
N SER A 172 19.64 -9.07 13.24
CA SER A 172 19.98 -10.15 14.17
C SER A 172 21.15 -11.03 13.71
N GLU A 173 21.51 -10.96 12.42
CA GLU A 173 22.64 -11.68 11.82
C GLU A 173 23.93 -10.85 11.93
N GLU A 174 24.57 -10.91 13.09
CA GLU A 174 26.03 -10.73 13.20
C GLU A 174 26.64 -12.15 13.14
N ASP A 175 27.40 -12.47 12.08
CA ASP A 175 28.24 -13.69 11.89
C ASP A 175 27.59 -15.08 11.71
N GLY A 176 26.54 -15.21 10.88
CA GLY A 176 26.26 -16.52 10.25
C GLY A 176 24.86 -16.69 9.69
N GLU A 177 24.76 -17.01 8.40
CA GLU A 177 23.51 -17.25 7.66
C GLU A 177 22.54 -18.15 8.44
N ILE A 178 21.40 -17.59 8.89
CA ILE A 178 20.27 -18.40 9.30
C ILE A 178 19.51 -18.76 8.02
N LYS A 179 19.87 -19.89 7.41
CA LYS A 179 19.08 -20.49 6.34
C LYS A 179 17.77 -21.03 6.90
N LEU A 180 16.66 -20.60 6.29
CA LEU A 180 15.33 -21.16 6.46
C LEU A 180 15.26 -22.48 5.68
N GLU A 181 16.07 -23.46 6.06
CA GLU A 181 15.80 -24.83 5.64
C GLU A 181 14.62 -25.35 6.44
N LYS A 182 13.77 -26.13 5.76
CA LYS A 182 12.60 -26.79 6.33
C LYS A 182 13.00 -27.39 7.68
N VAL A 183 12.47 -26.81 8.75
CA VAL A 183 12.64 -27.39 10.08
C VAL A 183 11.84 -28.68 10.04
N ASP A 184 12.53 -29.82 10.00
CA ASP A 184 11.91 -31.09 10.33
C ASP A 184 11.38 -30.94 11.76
N VAL A 185 10.07 -30.76 11.86
CA VAL A 185 9.38 -30.75 13.14
C VAL A 185 9.45 -32.20 13.64
N PRO A 186 10.07 -32.48 14.79
CA PRO A 186 10.10 -33.84 15.32
C PRO A 186 8.67 -34.36 15.44
N ALA A 187 8.41 -35.54 14.88
CA ALA A 187 7.15 -36.23 15.05
C ALA A 187 6.86 -36.36 16.56
N GLY A 188 5.88 -35.61 17.05
CA GLY A 188 5.55 -35.50 18.48
C GLY A 188 5.42 -34.08 19.02
N SER A 189 5.68 -33.03 18.24
CA SER A 189 5.40 -31.65 18.68
C SER A 189 3.88 -31.42 18.83
N LEU A 190 3.51 -30.71 19.90
CA LEU A 190 2.15 -30.49 20.44
C LEU A 190 1.13 -29.86 19.47
N PHE A 191 1.50 -29.60 18.23
CA PHE A 191 0.62 -29.10 17.17
C PHE A 191 -0.12 -30.20 16.39
N ASN A 192 0.19 -31.49 16.64
CA ASN A 192 -0.59 -32.63 16.15
C ASN A 192 -1.57 -33.16 17.21
N LYS A 193 -2.50 -32.32 17.65
CA LYS A 193 -3.78 -32.84 18.16
C LYS A 193 -4.86 -32.42 17.18
N GLU A 194 -5.26 -33.38 16.34
CA GLU A 194 -6.59 -33.37 15.73
C GLU A 194 -7.62 -33.16 16.85
N ILE A 195 -8.37 -32.06 16.76
CA ILE A 195 -9.81 -32.02 17.02
C ILE A 195 -10.41 -31.08 15.96
#